data_AF-A0AAV7DMW8-F1
#
_entry.id   AF-A0AAV7DMW8-F1
#
_cell.length_a   1.000
_cell.length_b   1.000
_cell.length_c   1.000
_cell.angle_alpha   90.00
_cell.angle_beta   90.00
_cell.angle_gamma   90.00
#
_symmetry.space_group_name_H-M   'P 1'
#
loop_
_entity.id
_entity.type
_entity.pdbx_description
1 polymer ?
#
loop_
_entity_poly.entity_id
_entity_poly.type
_entity_poly.pdbx_seq_one_letter_code
_entity_poly.pdbx_strand_id
1 'polypeptide(L)' 'MGMCSRQERIQKDIDIVIQKCKAEKDCLFSDFRYSDNTFTFTFLGGSKR' A
#
# COMPACT_ATOMS: atom_id res chain seq x y z
N MET A 1 12.55 1.86 -25.68
CA MET A 1 11.65 2.25 -24.57
C MET A 1 11.05 0.97 -24.02
N GLY A 2 11.55 0.51 -22.87
CA GLY A 2 11.15 -0.77 -22.30
C GLY A 2 9.72 -0.72 -21.77
N MET A 3 8.94 -1.75 -22.08
CA MET A 3 7.60 -1.93 -21.52
C MET A 3 7.73 -2.05 -20.00
N CYS A 4 7.08 -1.16 -19.23
CA CYS A 4 7.03 -1.28 -17.77
C CYS A 4 6.52 -2.68 -17.42
N SER A 5 7.34 -3.44 -16.69
CA SER A 5 6.98 -4.77 -16.23
C SER A 5 5.65 -4.73 -15.48
N ARG A 6 4.86 -5.81 -15.56
CA ARG A 6 3.58 -5.93 -14.82
C ARG A 6 3.76 -5.58 -13.33
N GLN A 7 4.87 -6.00 -12.73
CA GLN A 7 5.24 -5.65 -11.35
C GLN A 7 5.40 -4.15 -11.13
N GLU A 8 6.00 -3.41 -12.05
CA GLU A 8 6.22 -1.97 -11.92
C GLU A 8 4.88 -1.20 -11.93
N ARG A 9 3.91 -1.68 -12.73
CA ARG A 9 2.56 -1.14 -12.74
C ARG A 9 1.82 -1.42 -11.43
N ILE A 10 1.98 -2.63 -10.89
CA ILE A 10 1.34 -3.01 -9.62
C ILE A 10 1.97 -2.24 -8.45
N GLN A 11 3.30 -2.08 -8.43
CA GLN A 11 4.01 -1.27 -7.43
C GLN A 11 3.49 0.18 -7.43
N LYS A 12 3.30 0.79 -8.62
CA LYS A 12 2.73 2.14 -8.73
C LYS A 12 1.31 2.24 -8.19
N ASP A 13 0.45 1.28 -8.51
CA ASP A 13 -0.94 1.27 -8.02
C ASP A 13 -0.99 1.16 -6.50
N ILE A 14 -0.14 0.29 -5.94
CA ILE A 14 0.00 0.12 -4.50
C ILE A 14 0.52 1.39 -3.81
N ASP A 15 1.53 2.05 -4.38
CA ASP A 15 2.07 3.30 -3.82
C ASP A 15 0.98 4.38 -3.74
N ILE A 16 0.14 4.50 -4.77
CA ILE A 16 -1.02 5.41 -4.78
C ILE A 16 -2.00 5.07 -3.66
N VAL A 17 -2.33 3.80 -3.45
CA VAL A 17 -3.22 3.35 -2.37
C VAL A 17 -2.62 3.67 -1.00
N ILE A 18 -1.32 3.46 -0.81
CA ILE A 18 -0.60 3.78 0.44
C ILE A 18 -0.62 5.29 0.69
N GLN A 19 -0.32 6.10 -0.32
CA GLN A 19 -0.35 7.55 -0.20
C GLN A 19 -1.74 8.05 0.15
N LYS A 20 -2.79 7.50 -0.47
CA LYS A 20 -4.18 7.83 -0.12
C LYS A 20 -4.51 7.44 1.31
N CYS A 21 -4.16 6.22 1.74
CA CYS A 21 -4.40 5.81 3.12
C CYS A 21 -3.64 6.74 4.09
N LYS A 22 -2.36 7.03 3.87
CA LYS A 22 -1.61 7.98 4.72
C LYS A 22 -2.21 9.38 4.76
N ALA A 23 -2.80 9.85 3.65
CA ALA A 23 -3.46 11.15 3.59
C ALA A 23 -4.79 11.15 4.34
N GLU A 24 -5.50 10.03 4.37
CA GLU A 24 -6.68 9.85 5.20
C GLU A 24 -6.25 9.70 6.67
N LYS A 25 -6.57 10.72 7.48
CA LYS A 25 -6.22 10.83 8.90
C LYS A 25 -6.81 9.72 9.80
N ASP A 26 -7.59 8.81 9.20
CA ASP A 26 -8.26 7.64 9.81
C ASP A 26 -7.61 6.30 9.41
N CYS A 27 -6.47 6.31 8.71
CA CYS A 27 -5.86 5.08 8.22
C CYS A 27 -5.44 4.15 9.38
N LEU A 28 -6.24 3.09 9.54
CA LEU A 28 -6.05 2.00 10.53
C LEU A 28 -4.90 1.05 10.15
N PHE A 29 -4.13 1.38 9.12
CA PHE A 29 -3.09 0.55 8.55
C PHE A 29 -1.75 1.30 8.55
N SER A 30 -0.66 0.56 8.71
CA SER A 30 0.71 1.05 8.72
C SER A 30 1.65 0.00 8.17
N ASP A 31 2.90 0.37 7.91
CA ASP A 31 3.92 -0.54 7.37
C ASP A 31 3.45 -1.31 6.12
N PHE A 32 3.25 -0.60 5.02
CA PHE A 32 2.86 -1.21 3.76
C PHE A 32 4.09 -1.67 2.97
N ARG A 33 4.12 -2.94 2.58
CA ARG A 33 5.20 -3.54 1.79
C ARG A 33 4.64 -4.39 0.67
N TYR A 34 5.14 -4.20 -0.53
CA TYR A 34 4.86 -5.06 -1.68
C TYR A 34 6.16 -5.67 -2.17
N SER A 35 6.29 -6.99 -2.04
CA SER A 35 7.48 -7.75 -2.45
C SER A 35 7.05 -9.14 -2.90
N ASP A 36 7.71 -9.70 -3.91
CA ASP A 36 7.43 -11.05 -4.44
C ASP A 36 5.94 -11.29 -4.70
N ASN A 37 5.30 -10.34 -5.40
CA ASN A 37 3.86 -10.37 -5.68
C ASN A 37 2.94 -10.47 -4.44
N THR A 38 3.48 -10.27 -3.25
CA THR A 38 2.77 -10.35 -1.97
C THR A 38 2.67 -8.96 -1.37
N PHE A 39 1.45 -8.55 -1.01
CA PHE A 39 1.18 -7.30 -0.32
C PHE A 39 1.00 -7.56 1.18
N THR A 40 1.74 -6.83 1.98
CA THR A 40 1.72 -6.92 3.44
C THR A 40 1.48 -5.55 4.03
N PHE A 41 0.66 -5.51 5.08
CA PHE A 41 0.40 -4.31 5.85
C PHE A 41 0.21 -4.70 7.31
N THR A 42 0.54 -3.77 8.21
CA THR A 42 0.23 -3.89 9.63
C THR A 42 -1.08 -3.18 9.91
N PHE A 43 -2.08 -3.90 10.39
CA PHE A 43 -3.29 -3.29 10.92
C PHE A 43 -2.99 -2.74 12.32
N LEU A 44 -3.13 -1.43 12.50
CA LEU A 44 -2.89 -0.75 13.77
C LEU A 44 -4.05 -0.92 14.78
N GLY A 45 -5.22 -1.37 14.35
CA GLY A 45 -6.39 -1.45 15.21
C GLY A 45 -7.09 -0.09 15.33
N GLY A 46 -8.37 -0.05 14.98
CA GLY A 46 -9.25 1.05 15.36
C GLY A 46 -9.42 1.07 16.87
N SER A 47 -9.34 2.27 17.47
CA SER A 47 -9.73 2.49 18.86
C SER A 47 -11.12 1.90 19.06
N LYS A 48 -11.19 0.78 19.76
CA LYS A 48 -12.44 0.16 20.22
C LYS A 48 -13.11 1.16 21.17
N ARG A 49 -13.91 2.07 20.62
CA ARG A 49 -14.86 2.87 21.39
C ARG A 49 -16.14 2.06 21.56
#